data_AF-A0AAW1C380-F1
#
_entry.id   AF-A0AAW1C380-F1
#
_cell.length_a   1.000
_cell.length_b   1.000
_cell.length_c   1.000
_cell.angle_alpha   90.00
_cell.angle_beta   90.00
_cell.angle_gamma   90.00
#
_symmetry.space_group_name_H-M   'P 1'
#
loop_
_entity.id
_entity.type
_entity.pdbx_description
1 polymer ?
#
loop_
_entity_poly.entity_id
_entity_poly.type
_entity_poly.pdbx_seq_one_letter_code
_entity_poly.pdbx_strand_id
1 'polypeptide(L)'
;MASTSVLVNREETGGVATGTYSYCSQPRALPNRQRYRTTLEANELEEEPVRYANLMYERRVVRGNTYALHVLPWSSEPDPLELQRQREAHRKMLARQRAKEQLRTRTPEPLEGRRHVDVQTELYLEELADRVIEVDVECQTDAFLDRPATPLFIPAKTGRDVATQIWEGELFDFDIEVKPMLEVLVGKTIEQALLEVMEEEELANLRAHQYAFLEMRAAELAEVQRLEEQERRHREEKAWG
;
A
#
# COMPACT_ATOMS: atom_id res chain seq x y z
N MET A 1 29.36 3.78 -20.38
CA MET A 1 30.75 4.28 -20.38
C MET A 1 31.36 3.95 -19.04
N ALA A 2 32.41 3.13 -19.08
CA ALA A 2 33.18 2.71 -17.92
C ALA A 2 34.14 3.81 -17.46
N SER A 3 34.34 3.92 -16.14
CA SER A 3 35.62 4.23 -15.47
C SER A 3 35.38 4.12 -13.96
N THR A 4 35.63 2.96 -13.33
CA THR A 4 36.90 2.60 -12.66
C THR A 4 37.42 3.69 -11.73
N SER A 5 37.21 3.51 -10.42
CA SER A 5 38.17 3.97 -9.42
C SER A 5 38.71 2.74 -8.70
N VAL A 6 40.03 2.64 -8.70
CA VAL A 6 40.85 1.49 -8.31
C VAL A 6 41.61 1.91 -7.05
N LEU A 7 41.41 1.12 -5.99
CA LEU A 7 42.33 0.79 -4.88
C LEU A 7 42.81 1.99 -4.02
N VAL A 8 43.03 1.88 -2.71
CA VAL A 8 43.90 0.91 -2.03
C VAL A 8 43.54 0.86 -0.54
N ASN A 9 43.84 -0.30 0.06
CA ASN A 9 44.25 -0.56 1.45
C ASN A 9 43.15 -1.15 2.34
N ARG A 10 43.39 -2.19 3.15
CA ARG A 10 44.55 -3.05 3.39
C ARG A 10 44.03 -4.17 4.30
N GLU A 11 44.47 -5.39 4.08
CA GLU A 11 44.08 -6.56 4.89
C GLU A 11 44.50 -6.41 6.36
N GLU A 12 43.66 -7.01 7.20
CA GLU A 12 43.85 -7.65 8.51
C GLU A 12 45.04 -7.24 9.39
N THR A 13 44.77 -6.96 10.67
CA THR A 13 45.43 -7.61 11.82
C THR A 13 44.81 -7.11 13.13
N GLY A 14 44.47 -8.05 14.01
CA GLY A 14 44.20 -7.75 15.40
C GLY A 14 45.44 -7.15 16.08
N GLY A 15 45.23 -6.11 16.86
CA GLY A 15 46.29 -5.45 17.62
C GLY A 15 45.69 -4.53 18.67
N VAL A 16 45.93 -4.88 19.94
CA VAL A 16 45.69 -4.03 21.11
C VAL A 16 46.47 -2.74 20.92
N ALA A 17 45.77 -1.64 20.64
CA ALA A 17 46.37 -0.31 20.60
C ALA A 17 45.98 0.45 21.87
N THR A 18 46.92 0.55 22.79
CA THR A 18 46.99 1.62 23.80
C THR A 18 47.07 2.96 23.07
N GLY A 19 45.91 3.52 22.73
CA GLY A 19 45.80 4.82 22.07
C GLY A 19 45.91 5.95 23.09
N THR A 20 47.07 6.61 23.12
CA THR A 20 47.26 7.94 23.71
C THR A 20 46.20 8.89 23.15
N TYR A 21 45.37 9.48 24.02
CA TYR A 21 44.29 10.38 23.62
C TYR A 21 44.88 11.64 22.96
N SER A 22 44.62 11.81 21.65
CA SER A 22 44.97 13.00 20.89
C SER A 22 43.67 13.77 20.60
N TYR A 23 43.59 15.01 21.10
CA TYR A 23 42.48 15.93 20.84
C TYR A 23 42.99 17.04 19.91
N CYS A 24 42.47 17.07 18.68
CA CYS A 24 42.72 18.15 17.71
C CYS A 24 41.39 18.81 17.36
N SER A 25 41.23 20.09 17.70
CA SER A 25 40.15 20.94 17.18
C SER A 25 40.71 21.88 16.13
N GLN A 26 40.15 21.90 14.92
CA GLN A 26 40.53 22.88 13.90
C GLN A 26 40.13 24.29 14.36
N PRO A 27 40.96 25.34 14.15
CA PRO A 27 40.61 26.70 14.54
C PRO A 27 39.43 27.19 13.70
N ARG A 28 38.32 27.55 14.36
CA ARG A 28 37.12 28.09 13.71
C ARG A 28 37.02 29.59 13.98
N ALA A 29 36.88 30.38 12.91
CA ALA A 29 36.67 31.82 13.01
C ALA A 29 35.31 32.12 13.68
N LEU A 30 35.29 33.06 14.63
CA LEU A 30 34.07 33.51 15.28
C LEU A 30 33.23 34.34 14.30
N PRO A 31 31.93 34.07 14.13
CA PRO A 31 31.09 34.91 13.29
C PRO A 31 30.95 36.31 13.88
N ASN A 32 31.07 37.33 13.03
CA ASN A 32 31.00 38.73 13.42
C ASN A 32 29.57 39.09 13.82
N ARG A 33 29.35 39.44 15.10
CA ARG A 33 28.02 39.70 15.64
C ARG A 33 27.57 41.10 15.22
N GLN A 34 26.68 41.19 14.24
CA GLN A 34 26.06 42.45 13.80
C GLN A 34 25.32 43.11 14.98
N ARG A 35 25.57 44.41 15.23
CA ARG A 35 25.05 45.16 16.40
C ARG A 35 23.64 45.74 16.23
N TYR A 36 22.96 45.51 15.12
CA TYR A 36 21.60 46.00 14.87
C TYR A 36 20.72 44.92 14.24
N ARG A 37 19.44 44.88 14.64
CA ARG A 37 18.46 43.86 14.26
C ARG A 37 17.66 44.37 13.06
N THR A 38 18.10 44.07 11.84
CA THR A 38 17.26 44.23 10.65
C THR A 38 16.55 42.92 10.37
N THR A 39 15.23 42.97 10.45
CA THR A 39 14.31 41.92 10.03
C THR A 39 14.38 41.75 8.52
N LEU A 40 14.20 40.49 8.08
CA LEU A 40 14.12 40.02 6.68
C LEU A 40 15.49 39.72 6.07
N GLU A 41 15.94 38.47 6.25
CA GLU A 41 16.21 37.54 5.14
C GLU A 41 16.63 36.19 5.73
N ALA A 42 15.86 35.15 5.39
CA ALA A 42 16.20 33.77 5.66
C ALA A 42 17.30 33.37 4.66
N ASN A 43 18.54 33.32 5.14
CA ASN A 43 19.60 32.55 4.50
C ASN A 43 19.97 31.40 5.43
N GLU A 44 19.51 30.22 5.01
CA GLU A 44 19.89 28.92 5.52
C GLU A 44 21.40 28.74 5.33
N LEU A 45 22.13 28.84 6.42
CA LEU A 45 23.40 28.12 6.57
C LEU A 45 23.17 27.17 7.72
N GLU A 46 23.14 25.88 7.40
CA GLU A 46 23.06 24.78 8.35
C GLU A 46 24.23 24.89 9.34
N GLU A 47 24.02 25.61 10.45
CA GLU A 47 24.89 25.53 11.62
C GLU A 47 24.67 24.16 12.23
N GLU A 48 25.47 23.18 11.79
CA GLU A 48 25.70 21.92 12.49
C GLU A 48 25.74 22.18 14.00
N PRO A 49 24.83 21.60 14.81
CA PRO A 49 24.71 21.94 16.21
C PRO A 49 26.02 21.59 16.90
N VAL A 50 26.69 22.60 17.43
CA VAL A 50 27.96 22.44 18.15
C VAL A 50 27.72 21.47 19.29
N ARG A 51 28.16 20.21 19.14
CA ARG A 51 28.08 19.20 20.20
C ARG A 51 29.15 19.50 21.23
N TYR A 52 28.90 20.48 22.08
CA TYR A 52 29.66 20.67 23.29
C TYR A 52 29.45 19.43 24.17
N ALA A 53 30.45 18.55 24.25
CA ALA A 53 30.46 17.51 25.25
C ALA A 53 30.62 18.20 26.60
N ASN A 54 29.53 18.36 27.33
CA ASN A 54 29.58 18.87 28.69
C ASN A 54 30.40 17.90 29.54
N LEU A 55 31.64 18.29 29.87
CA LEU A 55 32.54 17.64 30.83
C LEU A 55 31.88 17.41 32.21
N MET A 56 30.69 17.98 32.42
CA MET A 56 29.86 17.84 33.61
C MET A 56 29.09 16.53 33.70
N TYR A 57 28.88 15.88 32.57
CA TYR A 57 28.16 14.61 32.50
C TYR A 57 29.03 13.49 31.90
N GLU A 58 30.33 13.74 31.71
CA GLU A 58 31.24 12.76 31.15
C GLU A 58 31.63 11.72 32.22
N ARG A 59 31.29 10.44 31.97
CA ARG A 59 31.52 9.34 32.92
C ARG A 59 32.99 9.12 33.30
N ARG A 60 33.92 9.60 32.48
CA ARG A 60 35.37 9.51 32.72
C ARG A 60 35.86 10.57 33.71
N VAL A 61 35.12 11.67 33.87
CA VAL A 61 35.48 12.77 34.75
C VAL A 61 34.85 12.50 36.11
N VAL A 62 35.61 11.86 37.00
CA VAL A 62 35.18 11.61 38.37
C VAL A 62 35.18 12.93 39.14
N ARG A 63 34.03 13.28 39.69
CA ARG A 63 33.83 14.52 40.43
C ARG A 63 33.56 14.19 41.88
N GLY A 64 34.55 14.44 42.72
CA GLY A 64 34.50 14.09 44.13
C GLY A 64 35.86 13.59 44.63
N ASN A 65 35.89 13.18 45.89
CA ASN A 65 37.11 12.75 46.57
C ASN A 65 37.66 11.45 45.93
N THR A 66 38.94 11.43 45.55
CA THR A 66 39.60 10.32 44.83
C THR A 66 39.81 9.05 45.66
N TYR A 67 39.50 9.10 46.96
CA TYR A 67 39.62 7.96 47.89
C TYR A 67 38.38 7.06 47.96
N ALA A 68 37.28 7.42 47.31
CA ALA A 68 36.16 6.50 47.11
C ALA A 68 36.47 5.60 45.90
N LEU A 69 37.21 4.53 46.13
CA LEU A 69 37.34 3.41 45.19
C LEU A 69 35.91 3.04 44.72
N HIS A 70 35.60 3.25 43.44
CA HIS A 70 34.47 2.59 42.82
C HIS A 70 34.79 1.09 42.82
N VAL A 71 34.38 0.40 43.88
CA VAL A 71 34.44 -1.06 43.94
C VAL A 71 33.42 -1.52 42.91
N LEU A 72 33.91 -2.02 41.77
CA LEU A 72 33.05 -2.76 40.85
C LEU A 72 32.41 -3.89 41.65
N PRO A 73 31.07 -4.04 41.63
CA PRO A 73 30.42 -5.10 42.37
C PRO A 73 30.95 -6.44 41.85
N TRP A 74 31.44 -7.29 42.76
CA TRP A 74 32.00 -8.60 42.42
C TRP A 74 30.92 -9.62 41.99
N SER A 75 29.66 -9.20 41.94
CA SER A 75 28.50 -9.97 41.52
C SER A 75 27.61 -9.15 40.60
N SER A 76 27.13 -9.74 39.51
CA SER A 76 26.26 -9.10 38.51
C SER A 76 24.83 -8.83 38.98
N GLU A 77 24.51 -9.10 40.26
CA GLU A 77 23.17 -8.89 40.81
C GLU A 77 23.10 -7.55 41.54
N PRO A 78 22.22 -6.63 41.12
CA PRO A 78 22.06 -5.34 41.78
C PRO A 78 21.45 -5.54 43.17
N ASP A 79 22.02 -4.84 44.16
CA ASP A 79 21.55 -4.84 45.55
C ASP A 79 20.03 -4.51 45.58
N PRO A 80 19.17 -5.33 46.22
CA PRO A 80 17.71 -5.21 46.11
C PRO A 80 17.18 -3.82 46.52
N LEU A 81 17.90 -3.12 47.40
CA LEU A 81 17.55 -1.77 47.83
C LEU A 81 17.77 -0.71 46.72
N GLU A 82 18.81 -0.88 45.90
CA GLU A 82 19.07 -0.01 44.75
C GLU A 82 18.05 -0.24 43.64
N LEU A 83 17.68 -1.50 43.39
CA LEU A 83 16.63 -1.84 42.41
C LEU A 83 15.27 -1.24 42.82
N GLN A 84 14.96 -1.23 44.13
CA GLN A 84 13.75 -0.59 44.65
C GLN A 84 13.78 0.93 44.46
N ARG A 85 14.92 1.59 44.75
CA ARG A 85 15.10 3.03 44.52
C ARG A 85 15.00 3.40 43.05
N GLN A 86 15.57 2.60 42.14
CA GLN A 86 15.47 2.83 40.70
C GLN A 86 14.03 2.68 40.20
N ARG A 87 13.29 1.67 40.68
CA ARG A 87 11.86 1.50 40.38
C ARG A 87 11.02 2.66 40.89
N GLU A 88 11.30 3.15 42.09
CA GLU A 88 10.60 4.31 42.65
C GLU A 88 10.91 5.61 41.88
N ALA A 89 12.18 5.83 41.52
CA ALA A 89 12.60 6.96 40.69
C ALA A 89 11.94 6.92 39.30
N HIS A 90 11.88 5.75 38.68
CA HIS A 90 11.20 5.54 37.40
C HIS A 90 9.70 5.83 37.52
N ARG A 91 9.05 5.36 38.60
CA ARG A 91 7.63 5.65 38.88
C ARG A 91 7.37 7.15 39.05
N LYS A 92 8.24 7.85 39.78
CA LYS A 92 8.14 9.30 39.99
C LYS A 92 8.36 10.08 38.70
N MET A 93 9.29 9.63 37.85
CA MET A 93 9.54 10.23 36.54
C MET A 93 8.31 10.10 35.63
N LEU A 94 7.73 8.91 35.54
CA LEU A 94 6.50 8.66 34.77
C LEU A 94 5.31 9.47 35.30
N ALA A 95 5.15 9.57 36.62
CA ALA A 95 4.11 10.40 37.21
C ALA A 95 4.28 11.89 36.84
N ARG A 96 5.53 12.39 36.82
CA ARG A 96 5.83 13.76 36.41
C ARG A 96 5.56 14.00 34.92
N GLN A 97 5.84 13.01 34.06
CA GLN A 97 5.49 13.10 32.63
C GLN A 97 3.97 13.18 32.42
N ARG A 98 3.21 12.28 33.06
CA ARG A 98 1.73 12.30 32.98
C ARG A 98 1.12 13.59 33.52
N ALA A 99 1.63 14.11 34.65
CA ALA A 99 1.18 15.39 35.19
C ALA A 99 1.47 16.55 34.21
N LYS A 100 2.63 16.52 33.55
CA LYS A 100 2.99 17.52 32.53
C LYS A 100 2.10 17.44 31.29
N GLU A 101 1.71 16.23 30.88
CA GLU A 101 0.75 16.02 29.80
C GLU A 101 -0.66 16.51 30.16
N GLN A 102 -1.12 16.28 31.39
CA GLN A 102 -2.42 16.80 31.87
C GLN A 102 -2.45 18.33 32.00
N LEU A 103 -1.30 18.96 32.25
CA LEU A 103 -1.15 20.42 32.31
C LEU A 103 -0.97 21.06 30.94
N ARG A 104 -0.91 20.28 29.84
CA ARG A 104 -0.94 20.85 28.49
C ARG A 104 -2.31 21.46 28.26
N THR A 105 -2.33 22.78 28.07
CA THR A 105 -3.54 23.54 27.73
C THR A 105 -4.11 23.00 26.42
N ARG A 106 -5.45 22.88 26.34
CA ARG A 106 -6.19 22.44 25.15
C ARG A 106 -6.15 23.42 23.97
N THR A 107 -5.34 24.47 24.06
CA THR A 107 -5.08 25.38 22.95
C THR A 107 -4.44 24.58 21.81
N PRO A 108 -5.03 24.60 20.60
CA PRO A 108 -4.46 23.89 19.45
C PRO A 108 -3.04 24.40 19.17
N GLU A 109 -2.24 23.65 18.41
CA GLU A 109 -0.88 24.08 18.03
C GLU A 109 -0.93 25.27 17.05
N PRO A 110 0.08 26.18 17.07
CA PRO A 110 0.16 27.25 16.08
C PRO A 110 0.26 26.68 14.66
N LEU A 111 -0.44 27.31 13.71
CA LEU A 111 -0.30 26.99 12.30
C LEU A 111 1.14 27.25 11.82
N GLU A 112 1.57 26.50 10.80
CA GLU A 112 2.92 26.57 10.25
C GLU A 112 3.29 28.01 9.85
N GLY A 113 4.43 28.51 10.34
CA GLY A 113 4.88 29.89 10.16
C GLY A 113 4.27 30.92 11.12
N ARG A 114 3.40 30.53 12.06
CA ARG A 114 2.82 31.42 13.09
C ARG A 114 3.26 31.01 14.49
N ARG A 115 3.33 31.99 15.40
CA ARG A 115 3.67 31.77 16.81
C ARG A 115 2.56 32.34 17.69
N HIS A 116 2.13 31.60 18.71
CA HIS A 116 1.22 32.13 19.71
C HIS A 116 1.90 33.21 20.54
N VAL A 117 1.15 34.28 20.82
CA VAL A 117 1.54 35.42 21.65
C VAL A 117 0.50 35.55 22.74
N ASP A 118 0.94 35.68 23.99
CA ASP A 118 0.06 35.92 25.11
C ASP A 118 -0.44 37.38 25.03
N VAL A 119 -1.76 37.54 24.95
CA VAL A 119 -2.40 38.86 24.96
C VAL A 119 -2.91 39.13 26.38
N GLN A 120 -2.75 40.37 26.85
CA GLN A 120 -3.28 40.79 28.14
C GLN A 120 -4.82 40.72 28.10
N THR A 121 -5.38 39.68 28.71
CA THR A 121 -6.83 39.45 28.82
C THR A 121 -7.40 39.92 30.16
N GLU A 122 -6.58 40.53 31.01
CA GLU A 122 -7.01 41.11 32.27
C GLU A 122 -7.84 42.37 32.02
N LEU A 123 -8.85 42.58 32.85
CA LEU A 123 -9.74 43.73 32.75
C LEU A 123 -8.97 45.01 33.14
N TYR A 124 -8.45 45.74 32.16
CA TYR A 124 -7.83 47.06 32.37
C TYR A 124 -8.85 48.15 32.07
N LEU A 125 -9.32 48.84 33.10
CA LEU A 125 -10.22 49.98 32.98
C LEU A 125 -9.41 51.26 33.12
N GLU A 126 -9.38 52.07 32.06
CA GLU A 126 -8.79 53.40 32.08
C GLU A 126 -9.93 54.42 32.22
N GLU A 127 -9.93 55.18 33.32
CA GLU A 127 -10.91 56.24 33.56
C GLU A 127 -10.58 57.43 32.66
N LEU A 128 -11.33 57.59 31.57
CA LEU A 128 -11.27 58.78 30.73
C LEU A 128 -11.92 59.96 31.49
N ALA A 129 -11.09 60.83 32.06
CA ALA A 129 -11.54 61.99 32.85
C ALA A 129 -11.96 63.20 31.99
N ASP A 130 -11.67 63.18 30.70
CA ASP A 130 -12.03 64.26 29.78
C ASP A 130 -13.50 64.17 29.36
N ARG A 131 -14.24 65.26 29.59
CA ARG A 131 -15.57 65.43 29.02
C ARG A 131 -15.42 65.62 27.51
N VAL A 132 -15.98 64.70 26.74
CA VAL A 132 -16.05 64.82 25.28
C VAL A 132 -16.81 66.10 24.96
N ILE A 133 -16.24 66.96 24.11
CA ILE A 133 -16.91 68.16 23.62
C ILE A 133 -18.06 67.69 22.72
N GLU A 134 -19.29 67.89 23.19
CA GLU A 134 -20.49 67.64 22.41
C GLU A 134 -20.60 68.74 21.36
N VAL A 135 -20.28 68.40 20.11
CA VAL A 135 -20.52 69.26 18.95
C VAL A 135 -21.76 68.71 18.25
N ASP A 136 -22.84 69.48 18.27
CA ASP A 136 -24.02 69.16 17.48
C ASP A 136 -23.70 69.39 15.99
N VAL A 137 -23.57 68.30 15.26
CA VAL A 137 -23.42 68.31 13.80
C VAL A 137 -24.77 67.95 13.20
N GLU A 138 -25.44 68.94 12.62
CA GLU A 138 -26.63 68.70 11.81
C GLU A 138 -26.21 68.09 10.47
N CYS A 139 -26.26 66.76 10.38
CA CYS A 139 -26.11 66.06 9.10
C CYS A 139 -27.43 66.18 8.33
N GLN A 140 -27.42 66.85 7.17
CA GLN A 140 -28.53 66.80 6.22
C GLN A 140 -28.73 65.33 5.79
N THR A 141 -29.71 64.66 6.39
CA THR A 141 -30.13 63.33 5.98
C THR A 141 -30.82 63.46 4.63
N ASP A 142 -30.19 62.94 3.57
CA ASP A 142 -30.89 62.72 2.31
C ASP A 142 -32.11 61.83 2.58
N ALA A 143 -33.21 62.04 1.85
CA ALA A 143 -34.39 61.20 2.00
C ALA A 143 -33.95 59.76 1.71
N PHE A 144 -34.18 58.83 2.64
CA PHE A 144 -33.86 57.41 2.46
C PHE A 144 -34.50 56.91 1.17
N LEU A 145 -33.75 56.90 0.07
CA LEU A 145 -34.14 56.22 -1.14
C LEU A 145 -34.04 54.74 -0.83
N ASP A 146 -35.15 54.02 -0.99
CA ASP A 146 -35.19 52.57 -0.80
C ASP A 146 -34.08 51.94 -1.63
N ARG A 147 -33.08 51.38 -0.94
CA ARG A 147 -32.01 50.64 -1.58
C ARG A 147 -32.68 49.49 -2.33
N PRO A 148 -32.40 49.30 -3.63
CA PRO A 148 -32.93 48.14 -4.34
C PRO A 148 -32.54 46.87 -3.58
N ALA A 149 -33.45 45.90 -3.52
CA ALA A 149 -33.24 44.67 -2.77
C ALA A 149 -31.87 44.08 -3.15
N THR A 150 -31.07 43.77 -2.12
CA THR A 150 -29.74 43.18 -2.34
C THR A 150 -29.90 41.93 -3.21
N PRO A 151 -29.14 41.81 -4.32
CA PRO A 151 -29.25 40.65 -5.18
C PRO A 151 -29.00 39.38 -4.38
N LEU A 152 -29.84 38.36 -4.60
CA LEU A 152 -29.71 37.09 -3.91
C LEU A 152 -28.34 36.48 -4.22
N PHE A 153 -27.60 36.11 -3.19
CA PHE A 153 -26.36 35.37 -3.35
C PHE A 153 -26.68 33.96 -3.85
N ILE A 154 -26.31 33.67 -5.10
CA ILE A 154 -26.40 32.34 -5.70
C ILE A 154 -24.98 31.75 -5.65
N PRO A 155 -24.71 30.75 -4.77
CA PRO A 155 -23.42 30.10 -4.71
C PRO A 155 -23.04 29.50 -6.07
N ALA A 156 -21.77 29.62 -6.47
CA ALA A 156 -21.27 28.89 -7.62
C ALA A 156 -21.36 27.38 -7.35
N LYS A 157 -21.81 26.62 -8.35
CA LYS A 157 -21.88 25.15 -8.24
C LYS A 157 -20.47 24.59 -8.00
N THR A 158 -20.27 23.92 -6.86
CA THR A 158 -18.97 23.36 -6.42
C THR A 158 -18.78 21.88 -6.76
N GLY A 159 -19.81 21.21 -7.29
CA GLY A 159 -19.77 19.79 -7.68
C GLY A 159 -19.20 19.55 -9.08
N ARG A 160 -18.56 18.39 -9.28
CA ARG A 160 -18.18 17.92 -10.62
C ARG A 160 -19.39 17.24 -11.27
N ASP A 161 -19.78 17.72 -12.45
CA ASP A 161 -20.83 17.10 -13.23
C ASP A 161 -20.30 15.87 -13.96
N VAL A 162 -20.95 14.73 -13.74
CA VAL A 162 -20.68 13.47 -14.42
C VAL A 162 -21.99 12.99 -15.02
N ALA A 163 -21.98 12.71 -16.32
CA ALA A 163 -23.09 12.08 -17.01
C ALA A 163 -22.67 10.67 -17.44
N THR A 164 -23.54 9.70 -17.22
CA THR A 164 -23.46 8.37 -17.79
C THR A 164 -24.50 8.28 -18.89
N GLN A 165 -24.07 8.00 -20.11
CA GLN A 165 -24.97 7.83 -21.26
C GLN A 165 -24.91 6.37 -21.71
N ILE A 166 -26.08 5.79 -21.98
CA ILE A 166 -26.22 4.51 -22.67
C ILE A 166 -26.66 4.83 -24.10
N TRP A 167 -25.93 4.34 -25.08
CA TRP A 167 -26.26 4.55 -26.50
C TRP A 167 -27.21 3.47 -27.01
N GLU A 168 -27.92 3.79 -28.10
CA GLU A 168 -28.76 2.81 -28.79
C GLU A 168 -27.89 1.63 -29.27
N GLY A 169 -28.25 0.41 -28.85
CA GLY A 169 -27.48 -0.81 -29.14
C GLY A 169 -26.35 -1.14 -28.15
N GLU A 170 -26.15 -0.35 -27.10
CA GLU A 170 -25.16 -0.67 -26.04
C GLU A 170 -25.68 -1.73 -25.06
N LEU A 171 -27.01 -1.80 -24.89
CA LEU A 171 -27.64 -2.81 -24.05
C LEU A 171 -27.77 -4.12 -24.81
N PHE A 172 -27.26 -5.18 -24.21
CA PHE A 172 -27.39 -6.54 -24.70
C PHE A 172 -28.76 -7.11 -24.36
N ASP A 173 -29.54 -7.48 -25.39
CA ASP A 173 -30.80 -8.21 -25.23
C ASP A 173 -30.54 -9.71 -25.39
N PHE A 174 -30.51 -10.43 -24.27
CA PHE A 174 -30.22 -11.85 -24.26
C PHE A 174 -31.21 -12.66 -25.11
N ASP A 175 -32.50 -12.33 -25.09
CA ASP A 175 -33.53 -13.12 -25.76
C ASP A 175 -33.46 -12.99 -27.29
N ILE A 176 -32.89 -11.89 -27.80
CA ILE A 176 -32.68 -11.68 -29.24
C ILE A 176 -31.35 -12.29 -29.67
N GLU A 177 -30.28 -11.99 -28.93
CA GLU A 177 -28.91 -12.35 -29.32
C GLU A 177 -28.64 -13.86 -29.19
N VAL A 178 -29.33 -14.56 -28.29
CA VAL A 178 -29.14 -16.01 -28.10
C VAL A 178 -29.81 -16.86 -29.21
N LYS A 179 -30.83 -16.34 -29.87
CA LYS A 179 -31.62 -17.07 -30.89
C LYS A 179 -30.78 -17.63 -32.04
N PRO A 180 -29.96 -16.84 -32.76
CA PRO A 180 -29.17 -17.36 -33.88
C PRO A 180 -28.16 -18.43 -33.41
N MET A 181 -27.63 -18.30 -32.20
CA MET A 181 -26.73 -19.30 -31.63
C MET A 181 -27.45 -20.62 -31.35
N LEU A 182 -28.64 -20.56 -30.75
CA LEU A 182 -29.47 -21.74 -30.47
C LEU A 182 -29.97 -22.41 -31.75
N GLU A 183 -30.38 -21.63 -32.75
CA GLU A 183 -30.84 -22.15 -34.05
C GLU A 183 -29.74 -22.97 -34.73
N VAL A 184 -28.51 -22.45 -34.76
CA VAL A 184 -27.37 -23.17 -35.35
C VAL A 184 -27.01 -24.40 -34.52
N LEU A 185 -27.01 -24.31 -33.19
CA LEU A 185 -26.69 -25.45 -32.33
C LEU A 185 -27.71 -26.57 -32.50
N VAL A 186 -28.99 -26.26 -32.37
CA VAL A 186 -30.06 -27.25 -32.52
C VAL A 186 -30.07 -27.82 -33.93
N GLY A 187 -29.98 -26.96 -34.95
CA GLY A 187 -29.93 -27.38 -36.35
C GLY A 187 -28.80 -28.38 -36.63
N LYS A 188 -27.57 -28.04 -36.24
CA LYS A 188 -26.41 -28.92 -36.44
C LYS A 188 -26.51 -30.22 -35.66
N THR A 189 -27.01 -30.18 -34.41
CA THR A 189 -27.15 -31.40 -33.61
C THR A 189 -28.15 -32.38 -34.22
N ILE A 190 -29.27 -31.88 -34.75
CA ILE A 190 -30.28 -32.72 -35.41
C ILE A 190 -29.74 -33.24 -36.74
N GLU A 191 -29.10 -32.40 -37.54
CA GLU A 191 -28.50 -32.80 -38.82
C GLU A 191 -27.44 -33.88 -38.65
N GLN A 192 -26.52 -33.69 -37.69
CA GLN A 192 -25.50 -34.67 -37.38
C GLN A 192 -26.12 -35.99 -36.88
N ALA A 193 -27.07 -35.93 -35.95
CA ALA A 193 -27.73 -37.13 -35.43
C ALA A 193 -28.47 -37.90 -36.55
N LEU A 194 -29.12 -37.19 -37.47
CA LEU A 194 -29.81 -37.83 -38.60
C LEU A 194 -28.81 -38.53 -39.53
N LEU A 195 -27.69 -37.88 -39.86
CA LEU A 195 -26.65 -38.47 -40.71
C LEU A 195 -26.02 -39.71 -40.06
N GLU A 196 -25.73 -39.66 -38.76
CA GLU A 196 -25.16 -40.80 -38.03
C GLU A 196 -26.12 -42.00 -38.03
N VAL A 197 -27.41 -41.78 -37.76
CA VAL A 197 -28.41 -42.86 -37.77
C VAL A 197 -28.55 -43.47 -39.17
N MET A 198 -28.59 -42.63 -40.21
CA MET A 198 -28.65 -43.11 -41.60
C MET A 198 -27.44 -43.97 -41.96
N GLU A 199 -26.23 -43.51 -41.59
CA GLU A 199 -25.00 -44.28 -41.83
C GLU A 199 -25.00 -45.62 -41.08
N GLU A 200 -25.45 -45.64 -39.82
CA GLU A 200 -25.55 -46.86 -39.02
C GLU A 200 -26.52 -47.88 -39.65
N GLU A 201 -27.68 -47.43 -40.11
CA GLU A 201 -28.66 -48.28 -40.79
C GLU A 201 -28.12 -48.84 -42.12
N GLU A 202 -27.45 -48.01 -42.92
CA GLU A 202 -26.80 -48.44 -44.17
C GLU A 202 -25.72 -49.50 -43.90
N LEU A 203 -24.86 -49.28 -42.91
CA LEU A 203 -23.82 -50.22 -42.51
C LEU A 203 -24.43 -51.54 -42.00
N ALA A 204 -25.52 -51.49 -41.23
CA ALA A 204 -26.22 -52.68 -40.77
C ALA A 204 -26.79 -53.48 -41.94
N ASN A 205 -27.42 -52.82 -42.91
CA ASN A 205 -27.96 -53.45 -44.11
C ASN A 205 -26.85 -54.11 -44.95
N LEU A 206 -25.75 -53.41 -45.19
CA LEU A 206 -24.60 -53.96 -45.93
C LEU A 206 -24.01 -55.19 -45.24
N ARG A 207 -23.87 -55.15 -43.90
CA ARG A 207 -23.40 -56.30 -43.12
C ARG A 207 -24.36 -57.48 -43.22
N ALA A 208 -25.66 -57.25 -43.08
CA ALA A 208 -26.68 -58.29 -43.22
C ALA A 208 -26.62 -58.96 -44.60
N HIS A 209 -26.48 -58.17 -45.67
CA HIS A 209 -26.29 -58.70 -47.01
C HIS A 209 -25.01 -59.52 -47.16
N GLN A 210 -23.88 -59.05 -46.61
CA GLN A 210 -22.63 -59.80 -46.63
C GLN A 210 -22.75 -61.13 -45.88
N TYR A 211 -23.36 -61.13 -44.69
CA TYR A 211 -23.55 -62.36 -43.92
C TYR A 211 -24.43 -63.37 -44.65
N ALA A 212 -25.57 -62.92 -45.20
CA ALA A 212 -26.46 -63.79 -45.98
C ALA A 212 -25.75 -64.39 -47.20
N PHE A 213 -24.95 -63.58 -47.90
CA PHE A 213 -24.16 -64.05 -49.04
C PHE A 213 -23.10 -65.09 -48.63
N LEU A 214 -22.37 -64.83 -47.54
CA LEU A 214 -21.36 -65.75 -47.03
C LEU A 214 -21.97 -67.05 -46.52
N GLU A 215 -23.14 -66.99 -45.89
CA GLU A 215 -23.89 -68.17 -45.44
C GLU A 215 -24.30 -69.05 -46.63
N MET A 216 -24.91 -68.46 -47.67
CA MET A 216 -25.25 -69.18 -48.89
C MET A 216 -24.01 -69.81 -49.54
N ARG A 217 -22.92 -69.04 -49.66
CA ARG A 217 -21.66 -69.54 -50.24
C ARG A 217 -21.06 -70.67 -49.42
N ALA A 218 -21.11 -70.59 -48.09
CA ALA A 218 -20.60 -71.64 -47.21
C ALA A 218 -21.43 -72.92 -47.34
N ALA A 219 -22.75 -72.80 -47.43
CA ALA A 219 -23.66 -73.94 -47.66
C ALA A 219 -23.41 -74.59 -49.02
N GLU A 220 -23.27 -73.80 -50.09
CA GLU A 220 -22.93 -74.29 -51.43
C GLU A 220 -21.58 -75.02 -51.44
N LEU A 221 -20.56 -74.45 -50.81
CA LEU A 221 -19.23 -75.06 -50.72
C LEU A 221 -19.25 -76.37 -49.94
N ALA A 222 -20.02 -76.45 -48.85
CA ALA A 222 -20.20 -77.68 -48.09
C ALA A 222 -20.92 -78.77 -48.90
N GLU A 223 -21.93 -78.41 -49.70
CA GLU A 223 -22.59 -79.36 -50.60
C GLU A 223 -21.67 -79.86 -51.71
N VAL A 224 -20.87 -78.97 -52.33
CA VAL A 224 -19.87 -79.36 -53.33
C VAL A 224 -18.86 -80.34 -52.74
N GLN A 225 -18.31 -80.05 -51.56
CA GLN A 225 -17.38 -80.96 -50.87
C GLN A 225 -18.02 -82.32 -50.58
N ARG A 226 -19.29 -82.34 -50.13
CA ARG A 226 -20.03 -83.57 -49.88
C ARG A 226 -20.17 -84.42 -51.16
N LEU A 227 -20.50 -83.78 -52.28
CA LEU A 227 -20.64 -84.47 -53.58
C LEU A 227 -19.29 -84.97 -54.11
N GLU A 228 -18.23 -84.17 -53.99
CA GLU A 228 -16.87 -84.57 -54.38
C GLU A 228 -16.38 -85.79 -53.61
N GLU A 229 -16.62 -85.85 -52.29
CA GLU A 229 -16.25 -87.01 -51.48
C GLU A 229 -17.04 -88.26 -51.85
N GLN A 230 -18.34 -88.13 -52.15
CA GLN A 230 -19.15 -89.26 -52.63
C GLN A 230 -18.64 -89.78 -53.97
N GLU A 231 -18.32 -88.87 -54.90
CA GLU A 231 -17.77 -89.25 -56.20
C GLU A 231 -16.40 -89.92 -56.05
N ARG A 232 -15.55 -89.42 -55.14
CA ARG A 232 -14.25 -90.03 -54.84
C ARG A 232 -14.41 -91.48 -54.38
N ARG A 233 -15.31 -91.75 -53.42
CA ARG A 233 -15.58 -93.11 -52.93
C ARG A 233 -16.09 -94.03 -54.04
N HIS A 234 -17.06 -93.58 -54.82
CA HIS A 234 -17.59 -94.39 -55.92
C HIS A 234 -16.55 -94.67 -57.01
N ARG A 235 -15.63 -93.74 -57.26
CA ARG A 235 -14.51 -93.92 -58.19
C ARG A 235 -13.48 -94.93 -57.64
N GLU A 236 -13.19 -94.88 -56.35
CA GLU A 236 -12.34 -95.86 -55.65
C GLU A 236 -12.96 -97.26 -55.68
N GLU A 237 -14.27 -97.40 -55.41
CA GLU A 237 -15.00 -98.67 -55.48
C GLU A 237 -15.00 -99.26 -56.89
N LYS A 238 -15.24 -98.44 -57.92
CA LYS A 238 -15.16 -98.85 -59.34
C LYS A 238 -13.77 -99.26 -59.80
N ALA A 239 -12.72 -98.76 -59.16
CA ALA A 239 -11.35 -99.14 -59.49
C ALA A 239 -10.92 -100.46 -58.80
N TRP A 240 -11.62 -100.85 -57.73
CA TRP A 240 -11.34 -102.05 -56.95
C TRP A 240 -12.18 -103.28 -57.36
N GLY A 241 -13.36 -103.09 -57.93
CA GLY A 241 -14.23 -104.15 -58.47
C GLY A 241 -14.05 -104.39 -59.95
#